data_AF-A0A0J8QRY4-F1
#
_entry.id   AF-A0A0J8QRY4-F1
#
_cell.length_a   1.000
_cell.length_b   1.000
_cell.length_c   1.000
_cell.angle_alpha   90.00
_cell.angle_beta   90.00
_cell.angle_gamma   90.00
#
_symmetry.space_group_name_H-M   'P 1'
#
loop_
_entity.id
_entity.type
_entity.pdbx_description
1 polymer ?
#
loop_
_entity_poly.entity_id
_entity_poly.type
_entity_poly.pdbx_seq_one_letter_code
_entity_poly.pdbx_strand_id
1 'polypeptide(L)'
;MNGGSSEHPFLKEWSKLASAFQEYLVRSRPTLKIVENIEIKLPGNVSSTPEDDNDLCEITEWKTPSKRKLAKGGEPDLAKKLKASSPPERLPASAGAPDGYFEKYFGGLPAPIRSFTPQQIRDINADTYASGIPGLGNPQAVETMNRLSVAHWLDPMRTFLSETYNMVSCVLMQELDNVFGQYRQTALYPALKAVIFEFLEAIRGEHYRQADENYNIECSKPFTLATEAFSKVQDEALEMLSRKRFLLRRREYLAQLEAIGKACNPNTITQADLGTDSFMKEIEIAAASRAYYDVAGSRFVDVTCQGTYTKLFFRCRNELRNVIEQNLGILGENASERCMELMAEDEERQRRRVQLRKEKEKLDKAQEWLRVAEKNAGTLGISEGPLSTFT
;
A
#
# COMPACT_ATOMS: atom_id res chain seq x y z
N MET A 1 -3.29 7.06 -20.08
CA MET A 1 -2.88 5.66 -19.81
C MET A 1 -4.12 4.83 -19.52
N ASN A 2 -4.48 3.90 -20.41
CA ASN A 2 -5.32 2.75 -20.06
C ASN A 2 -4.39 1.69 -19.44
N GLY A 3 -3.89 1.95 -18.23
CA GLY A 3 -2.81 1.18 -17.59
C GLY A 3 -3.25 -0.13 -16.93
N GLY A 4 -4.27 -0.79 -17.48
CA GLY A 4 -4.76 -2.10 -17.03
C GLY A 4 -4.46 -3.24 -18.00
N SER A 5 -3.77 -2.96 -19.11
CA SER A 5 -3.36 -3.97 -20.11
C SER A 5 -2.13 -4.75 -19.61
N SER A 6 -1.94 -5.97 -20.13
CA SER A 6 -0.73 -6.77 -19.91
C SER A 6 0.56 -6.05 -20.33
N GLU A 7 0.46 -5.09 -21.26
CA GLU A 7 1.58 -4.30 -21.77
C GLU A 7 1.96 -3.12 -20.85
N HIS A 8 1.07 -2.69 -19.96
CA HIS A 8 1.32 -1.56 -19.06
C HIS A 8 0.83 -1.89 -17.64
N PRO A 9 1.57 -2.73 -16.89
CA PRO A 9 1.13 -3.25 -15.59
C PRO A 9 1.16 -2.20 -14.46
N PHE A 10 1.62 -0.97 -14.74
CA PHE A 10 1.84 0.07 -13.73
C PHE A 10 0.64 0.29 -12.81
N LEU A 11 -0.58 0.51 -13.32
CA LEU A 11 -1.72 0.77 -12.43
C LEU A 11 -2.12 -0.46 -11.64
N LYS A 12 -1.90 -1.66 -12.18
CA LYS A 12 -2.15 -2.92 -11.47
C LYS A 12 -1.21 -3.06 -10.28
N GLU A 13 0.09 -2.88 -10.50
CA GLU A 13 1.08 -2.97 -9.43
C GLU A 13 0.91 -1.82 -8.41
N TRP A 14 0.56 -0.61 -8.86
CA TRP A 14 0.28 0.51 -7.97
C TRP A 14 -0.98 0.28 -7.13
N SER A 15 -2.02 -0.32 -7.73
CA SER A 15 -3.26 -0.67 -6.99
C SER A 15 -3.00 -1.72 -5.90
N LYS A 16 -2.07 -2.66 -6.13
CA LYS A 16 -1.63 -3.62 -5.10
C LYS A 16 -0.86 -2.92 -3.98
N LEU A 17 0.05 -2.00 -4.32
CA LEU A 17 0.76 -1.18 -3.33
C LEU A 17 -0.22 -0.35 -2.48
N ALA A 18 -1.21 0.30 -3.11
CA ALA A 18 -2.24 1.06 -2.41
C ALA A 18 -3.12 0.17 -1.51
N SER A 19 -3.45 -1.04 -1.96
CA SER A 19 -4.17 -2.03 -1.15
C SER A 19 -3.34 -2.51 0.05
N ALA A 20 -2.04 -2.74 -0.13
CA ALA A 20 -1.13 -3.10 0.96
C ALA A 20 -0.95 -1.96 1.97
N PHE A 21 -0.93 -0.70 1.52
CA PHE A 21 -0.94 0.47 2.41
C PHE A 21 -2.23 0.52 3.24
N GLN A 22 -3.40 0.32 2.61
CA GLN A 22 -4.67 0.22 3.32
C GLN A 22 -4.65 -0.92 4.35
N GLU A 23 -4.15 -2.09 3.94
CA GLU A 23 -4.01 -3.26 4.80
C GLU A 23 -3.14 -2.96 6.01
N TYR A 24 -2.05 -2.21 5.87
CA TYR A 24 -1.21 -1.81 6.99
C TYR A 24 -1.94 -0.96 8.01
N LEU A 25 -2.69 0.05 7.58
CA LEU A 25 -3.49 0.86 8.51
C LEU A 25 -4.55 0.02 9.22
N VAL A 26 -5.17 -0.89 8.47
CA VAL A 26 -6.17 -1.82 8.98
C VAL A 26 -5.55 -2.75 10.03
N ARG A 27 -4.41 -3.39 9.76
CA ARG A 27 -3.68 -4.25 10.72
C ARG A 27 -3.16 -3.51 11.94
N SER A 28 -2.84 -2.23 11.80
CA SER A 28 -2.32 -1.39 12.89
C SER A 28 -3.39 -0.71 13.74
N ARG A 29 -4.66 -1.05 13.51
CA ARG A 29 -5.79 -0.54 14.29
C ARG A 29 -5.58 -0.77 15.79
N PRO A 30 -5.88 0.22 16.66
CA PRO A 30 -5.68 0.08 18.09
C PRO A 30 -6.52 -1.06 18.66
N THR A 31 -5.93 -1.78 19.62
CA THR A 31 -6.54 -2.93 20.30
C THR A 31 -6.61 -2.69 21.81
N LEU A 32 -7.54 -3.38 22.46
CA LEU A 32 -7.70 -3.37 23.93
C LEU A 32 -7.29 -4.74 24.48
N LYS A 33 -6.36 -4.77 25.43
CA LYS A 33 -5.98 -5.95 26.21
C LYS A 33 -6.99 -6.13 27.34
N ILE A 34 -7.96 -7.04 27.17
CA ILE A 34 -9.15 -7.10 28.05
C ILE A 34 -8.87 -7.84 29.40
N VAL A 35 -7.64 -8.29 29.65
CA VAL A 35 -7.30 -9.25 30.73
C VAL A 35 -7.18 -8.62 32.13
N GLU A 36 -7.10 -7.29 32.26
CA GLU A 36 -6.81 -6.67 33.57
C GLU A 36 -7.98 -6.71 34.59
N ASN A 37 -7.63 -7.07 35.83
CA ASN A 37 -8.40 -7.00 37.08
C ASN A 37 -9.89 -7.35 36.94
N ILE A 38 -10.16 -8.65 36.92
CA ILE A 38 -11.52 -9.19 37.03
C ILE A 38 -11.87 -9.33 38.51
N GLU A 39 -12.27 -8.22 39.14
CA GLU A 39 -12.85 -8.26 40.48
C GLU A 39 -14.30 -8.76 40.39
N ILE A 40 -14.56 -9.98 40.86
CA ILE A 40 -15.92 -10.51 40.95
C ILE A 40 -16.27 -10.72 42.42
N LYS A 41 -17.40 -10.14 42.85
CA LYS A 41 -17.92 -10.33 44.20
C LYS A 41 -18.77 -11.60 44.22
N LEU A 42 -18.21 -12.70 44.71
CA LEU A 42 -18.97 -13.92 44.99
C LEU A 42 -19.98 -13.67 46.13
N PRO A 43 -21.13 -14.39 46.15
CA PRO A 43 -21.99 -14.46 47.33
C PRO A 43 -21.28 -15.28 48.42
N GLY A 44 -20.48 -14.60 49.23
CA GLY A 44 -19.65 -15.19 50.29
C GLY A 44 -18.21 -14.70 50.18
N ASN A 45 -17.74 -14.04 51.24
CA ASN A 45 -16.47 -13.31 51.27
C ASN A 45 -15.26 -14.26 51.16
N VAL A 46 -14.66 -14.40 49.98
CA VAL A 46 -13.32 -14.99 49.81
C VAL A 46 -12.58 -14.19 48.75
N SER A 47 -11.43 -13.63 49.13
CA SER A 47 -10.49 -12.96 48.23
C SER A 47 -9.52 -14.00 47.67
N SER A 48 -9.44 -14.11 46.35
CA SER A 48 -8.38 -14.85 45.66
C SER A 48 -7.65 -13.93 44.69
N THR A 49 -6.33 -13.95 44.77
CA THR A 49 -5.40 -13.24 43.88
C THR A 49 -5.29 -13.94 42.52
N PRO A 50 -5.22 -13.22 41.39
CA PRO A 50 -5.09 -13.86 40.08
C PRO A 50 -3.65 -14.31 39.81
N GLU A 51 -3.50 -15.52 39.26
CA GLU A 51 -2.30 -15.95 38.56
C GLU A 51 -2.33 -15.46 37.10
N ASP A 52 -1.19 -15.01 36.62
CA ASP A 52 -0.97 -14.26 35.38
C ASP A 52 -0.81 -15.20 34.17
N ASP A 53 -1.90 -15.47 33.45
CA ASP A 53 -1.87 -16.15 32.15
C ASP A 53 -2.13 -15.13 31.02
N ASN A 54 -1.03 -14.73 30.39
CA ASN A 54 -0.97 -13.76 29.29
C ASN A 54 -1.52 -14.35 27.98
N ASP A 55 -2.85 -14.39 27.84
CA ASP A 55 -3.52 -14.77 26.58
C ASP A 55 -3.84 -13.52 25.73
N LEU A 56 -2.89 -13.17 24.87
CA LEU A 56 -3.03 -12.15 23.82
C LEU A 56 -4.01 -12.65 22.74
N CYS A 57 -5.31 -12.43 22.94
CA CYS A 57 -6.33 -12.75 21.94
C CYS A 57 -6.38 -11.70 20.81
N GLU A 58 -5.46 -11.82 19.85
CA GLU A 58 -5.52 -11.17 18.54
C GLU A 58 -6.54 -11.93 17.67
N ILE A 59 -7.64 -11.27 17.30
CA ILE A 59 -8.57 -11.80 16.28
C ILE A 59 -8.70 -10.73 15.19
N THR A 60 -7.90 -10.88 14.15
CA THR A 60 -8.01 -10.20 12.86
C THR A 60 -8.94 -10.99 11.96
N GLU A 61 -10.25 -10.98 12.22
CA GLU A 61 -11.23 -11.42 11.22
C GLU A 61 -11.98 -10.19 10.69
N TRP A 62 -11.65 -9.79 9.47
CA TRP A 62 -12.39 -8.79 8.72
C TRP A 62 -12.91 -9.36 7.40
N LYS A 63 -14.22 -9.17 7.19
CA LYS A 63 -14.89 -9.37 5.91
C LYS A 63 -14.85 -8.06 5.14
N THR A 64 -14.28 -8.08 3.94
CA THR A 64 -14.29 -6.96 3.00
C THR A 64 -15.72 -6.67 2.51
N PRO A 65 -16.07 -5.41 2.22
CA PRO A 65 -17.37 -5.07 1.66
C PRO A 65 -17.48 -5.61 0.22
N SER A 66 -18.46 -6.48 -0.01
CA SER A 66 -18.79 -7.02 -1.33
C SER A 66 -19.28 -5.91 -2.26
N LYS A 67 -18.68 -5.83 -3.46
CA LYS A 67 -19.02 -4.85 -4.51
C LYS A 67 -20.51 -4.93 -4.86
N ARG A 68 -21.25 -3.84 -4.70
CA ARG A 68 -22.63 -3.69 -5.23
C ARG A 68 -22.59 -3.75 -6.75
N LYS A 69 -23.29 -4.71 -7.35
CA LYS A 69 -23.60 -4.72 -8.78
C LYS A 69 -24.62 -3.64 -9.10
N LEU A 70 -24.32 -2.84 -10.12
CA LEU A 70 -25.20 -1.87 -10.75
C LEU A 70 -26.39 -2.60 -11.40
N ALA A 71 -27.62 -2.29 -10.99
CA ALA A 71 -28.83 -2.81 -11.61
C ALA A 71 -29.29 -1.85 -12.74
N LYS A 72 -29.40 -2.36 -13.98
CA LYS A 72 -30.23 -1.78 -15.04
C LYS A 72 -31.54 -2.59 -15.11
N GLY A 73 -32.65 -1.88 -15.22
CA GLY A 73 -34.00 -2.40 -15.02
C GLY A 73 -34.62 -3.20 -16.18
N GLY A 74 -35.83 -3.71 -15.89
CA GLY A 74 -36.75 -4.37 -16.82
C GLY A 74 -37.66 -5.37 -16.09
N GLU A 75 -38.89 -4.98 -15.79
CA GLU A 75 -40.04 -5.82 -15.36
C GLU A 75 -40.83 -6.32 -16.60
N PRO A 76 -41.90 -7.15 -16.46
CA PRO A 76 -42.05 -8.41 -15.70
C PRO A 76 -42.70 -9.52 -16.58
N ASP A 77 -42.74 -10.80 -16.16
CA ASP A 77 -43.97 -11.63 -16.23
C ASP A 77 -43.87 -12.99 -15.50
N LEU A 78 -45.05 -13.46 -15.07
CA LEU A 78 -45.40 -14.64 -14.28
C LEU A 78 -45.09 -16.00 -14.96
N ALA A 79 -44.72 -17.02 -14.16
CA ALA A 79 -45.60 -18.14 -13.75
C ALA A 79 -44.86 -19.40 -13.23
N LYS A 80 -45.29 -19.84 -12.03
CA LYS A 80 -45.56 -21.23 -11.57
C LYS A 80 -44.42 -22.27 -11.39
N LYS A 81 -44.26 -22.64 -10.10
CA LYS A 81 -44.30 -24.01 -9.48
C LYS A 81 -43.13 -24.99 -9.73
N LEU A 82 -42.35 -25.31 -8.67
CA LEU A 82 -42.36 -26.60 -7.92
C LEU A 82 -41.07 -26.87 -7.11
N LYS A 83 -41.27 -27.26 -5.85
CA LYS A 83 -40.56 -28.21 -4.97
C LYS A 83 -39.01 -28.27 -4.95
N ALA A 84 -38.50 -27.93 -3.76
CA ALA A 84 -37.50 -28.61 -2.93
C ALA A 84 -36.45 -29.53 -3.62
N SER A 85 -35.22 -29.04 -3.67
CA SER A 85 -34.00 -29.85 -3.59
C SER A 85 -32.87 -29.00 -2.98
N SER A 86 -32.04 -29.66 -2.18
CA SER A 86 -31.00 -29.14 -1.29
C SER A 86 -30.00 -28.19 -1.97
N PRO A 87 -29.35 -27.25 -1.23
CA PRO A 87 -28.35 -26.38 -1.83
C PRO A 87 -27.09 -27.19 -2.22
N PRO A 88 -26.53 -26.99 -3.42
CA PRO A 88 -25.23 -27.53 -3.75
C PRO A 88 -24.16 -26.79 -2.94
N GLU A 89 -23.32 -27.59 -2.30
CA GLU A 89 -22.10 -27.22 -1.60
C GLU A 89 -21.23 -26.38 -2.56
N ARG A 90 -21.21 -25.06 -2.37
CA ARG A 90 -20.31 -24.17 -3.09
C ARG A 90 -18.94 -24.31 -2.45
N LEU A 91 -18.03 -24.99 -3.15
CA LEU A 91 -16.61 -24.92 -2.90
C LEU A 91 -16.19 -23.45 -2.73
N PRO A 92 -15.46 -23.09 -1.67
CA PRO A 92 -14.93 -21.74 -1.54
C PRO A 92 -13.99 -21.48 -2.72
N ALA A 93 -14.29 -20.43 -3.48
CA ALA A 93 -13.37 -19.89 -4.45
C ALA A 93 -12.08 -19.51 -3.71
N SER A 94 -10.98 -20.14 -4.11
CA SER A 94 -9.58 -19.74 -3.91
C SER A 94 -9.41 -18.47 -3.08
N ALA A 95 -9.09 -18.65 -1.79
CA ALA A 95 -8.34 -17.64 -1.06
C ALA A 95 -7.03 -17.45 -1.84
N GLY A 96 -6.93 -16.35 -2.59
CA GLY A 96 -5.69 -15.98 -3.25
C GLY A 96 -4.58 -15.97 -2.22
N ALA A 97 -3.46 -16.63 -2.53
CA ALA A 97 -2.24 -16.55 -1.74
C ALA A 97 -1.95 -15.08 -1.38
N PRO A 98 -1.44 -14.79 -0.17
CA PRO A 98 -1.11 -13.42 0.21
C PRO A 98 -0.18 -12.83 -0.85
N ASP A 99 -0.66 -11.82 -1.56
CA ASP A 99 0.14 -11.07 -2.53
C ASP A 99 1.27 -10.44 -1.70
N GLY A 100 2.50 -10.90 -1.90
CA GLY A 100 3.66 -10.58 -1.04
C GLY A 100 4.03 -9.10 -0.99
N TYR A 101 3.24 -8.22 -1.60
CA TYR A 101 3.32 -6.77 -1.57
C TYR A 101 3.32 -6.19 -0.16
N PHE A 102 2.46 -6.69 0.74
CA PHE A 102 2.45 -6.24 2.13
C PHE A 102 3.82 -6.50 2.77
N GLU A 103 4.26 -7.76 2.73
CA GLU A 103 5.51 -8.18 3.37
C GLU A 103 6.71 -7.43 2.77
N LYS A 104 6.71 -7.27 1.44
CA LYS A 104 7.79 -6.60 0.71
C LYS A 104 8.00 -5.15 1.14
N TYR A 105 6.93 -4.37 1.30
CA TYR A 105 7.05 -2.92 1.51
C TYR A 105 6.77 -2.48 2.95
N PHE A 106 5.89 -3.20 3.66
CA PHE A 106 5.41 -2.79 4.97
C PHE A 106 5.74 -3.79 6.09
N GLY A 107 6.17 -5.01 5.77
CA GLY A 107 6.50 -6.06 6.75
C GLY A 107 7.65 -5.68 7.69
N GLY A 108 8.62 -4.90 7.20
CA GLY A 108 9.76 -4.42 7.98
C GLY A 108 9.51 -3.17 8.83
N LEU A 109 8.31 -2.58 8.76
CA LEU A 109 7.98 -1.42 9.59
C LEU A 109 7.73 -1.86 11.04
N PRO A 110 8.02 -1.00 12.05
CA PRO A 110 7.81 -1.32 13.45
C PRO A 110 6.39 -1.83 13.70
N ALA A 111 6.26 -2.83 14.58
CA ALA A 111 4.97 -3.44 14.93
C ALA A 111 3.97 -2.35 15.34
N PRO A 112 2.99 -2.02 14.49
CA PRO A 112 2.23 -0.79 14.61
C PRO A 112 1.00 -0.94 15.49
N ILE A 113 0.75 -2.15 16.02
CA ILE A 113 -0.43 -2.45 16.81
C ILE A 113 -0.28 -1.79 18.17
N ARG A 114 -0.88 -0.61 18.30
CA ARG A 114 -1.01 0.04 19.59
C ARG A 114 -2.05 -0.71 20.41
N SER A 115 -1.60 -1.36 21.47
CA SER A 115 -2.47 -2.03 22.43
C SER A 115 -2.58 -1.20 23.69
N PHE A 116 -3.80 -1.00 24.16
CA PHE A 116 -4.11 -0.30 25.40
C PHE A 116 -4.62 -1.29 26.43
N THR A 117 -4.32 -1.06 27.70
CA THR A 117 -4.95 -1.79 28.79
C THR A 117 -6.06 -0.94 29.42
N PRO A 118 -7.09 -1.56 30.02
CA PRO A 118 -8.12 -0.84 30.76
C PRO A 118 -7.53 0.13 31.79
N GLN A 119 -6.48 -0.26 32.53
CA GLN A 119 -5.84 0.63 33.50
C GLN A 119 -5.17 1.82 32.82
N GLN A 120 -4.44 1.61 31.73
CA GLN A 120 -3.85 2.71 30.96
C GLN A 120 -4.91 3.71 30.47
N ILE A 121 -6.08 3.23 30.03
CA ILE A 121 -7.18 4.10 29.60
C ILE A 121 -7.75 4.86 30.79
N ARG A 122 -7.87 4.22 31.97
CA ARG A 122 -8.28 4.88 33.20
C ARG A 122 -7.30 5.99 33.59
N ASP A 123 -6.00 5.74 33.49
CA ASP A 123 -4.95 6.71 33.79
C ASP A 123 -5.03 7.90 32.82
N ILE A 124 -5.15 7.64 31.51
CA ILE A 124 -5.37 8.69 30.50
C ILE A 124 -6.65 9.49 30.79
N ASN A 125 -7.72 8.80 31.19
CA ASN A 125 -8.97 9.47 31.54
C ASN A 125 -8.76 10.38 32.76
N ALA A 126 -8.11 9.88 33.82
CA ALA A 126 -7.75 10.62 35.03
C ALA A 126 -6.84 11.83 34.76
N ASP A 127 -5.83 11.70 33.90
CA ASP A 127 -4.88 12.78 33.58
C ASP A 127 -5.53 13.89 32.74
N THR A 128 -6.56 13.55 31.96
CA THR A 128 -7.28 14.51 31.13
C THR A 128 -8.41 15.20 31.89
N TYR A 129 -8.75 14.77 33.11
CA TYR A 129 -9.87 15.32 33.88
C TYR A 129 -9.70 16.80 34.23
N ALA A 130 -10.60 17.64 33.71
CA ALA A 130 -10.68 19.04 34.10
C ALA A 130 -11.56 19.29 35.35
N SER A 131 -12.53 18.42 35.64
CA SER A 131 -13.62 18.71 36.60
C SER A 131 -13.51 18.05 37.98
N GLY A 132 -12.51 17.20 38.24
CA GLY A 132 -12.30 16.55 39.55
C GLY A 132 -13.41 15.58 40.00
N ILE A 133 -14.39 15.24 39.14
CA ILE A 133 -15.49 14.29 39.43
C ILE A 133 -15.14 12.92 38.85
N PRO A 134 -14.78 11.90 39.65
CA PRO A 134 -14.43 10.58 39.12
C PRO A 134 -15.60 9.88 38.41
N GLY A 135 -15.32 9.13 37.33
CA GLY A 135 -16.27 8.17 36.72
C GLY A 135 -17.06 8.65 35.49
N LEU A 136 -16.97 9.92 35.11
CA LEU A 136 -17.37 10.43 33.79
C LEU A 136 -16.36 10.03 32.69
N GLY A 137 -16.84 9.72 31.49
CA GLY A 137 -15.97 9.55 30.32
C GLY A 137 -15.56 10.92 29.79
N ASN A 138 -14.26 11.21 29.74
CA ASN A 138 -13.76 12.50 29.28
C ASN A 138 -13.53 12.48 27.75
N PRO A 139 -14.16 13.40 26.97
CA PRO A 139 -13.86 13.54 25.54
C PRO A 139 -12.37 13.74 25.23
N GLN A 140 -11.62 14.37 26.14
CA GLN A 140 -10.18 14.59 26.00
C GLN A 140 -9.36 13.29 26.12
N ALA A 141 -9.88 12.28 26.83
CA ALA A 141 -9.28 10.95 26.89
C ALA A 141 -9.35 10.26 25.52
N VAL A 142 -10.53 10.31 24.89
CA VAL A 142 -10.74 9.81 23.52
C VAL A 142 -9.83 10.55 22.53
N GLU A 143 -9.75 11.87 22.63
CA GLU A 143 -8.86 12.68 21.80
C GLU A 143 -7.39 12.27 21.94
N THR A 144 -6.93 12.10 23.18
CA THR A 144 -5.55 11.67 23.46
C THR A 144 -5.28 10.27 22.92
N MET A 145 -6.19 9.32 23.14
CA MET A 145 -6.08 7.98 22.57
C MET A 145 -6.05 7.98 21.04
N ASN A 146 -6.85 8.82 20.39
CA ASN A 146 -6.86 8.96 18.94
C ASN A 146 -5.51 9.42 18.40
N ARG A 147 -4.95 10.50 18.97
CA ARG A 147 -3.62 11.01 18.57
C ARG A 147 -2.53 9.96 18.71
N LEU A 148 -2.54 9.24 19.84
CA LEU A 148 -1.60 8.16 20.09
C LEU A 148 -1.78 7.00 19.11
N SER A 149 -3.02 6.70 18.72
CA SER A 149 -3.34 5.59 17.82
C SER A 149 -2.97 5.86 16.37
N VAL A 150 -2.93 7.12 15.92
CA VAL A 150 -2.57 7.47 14.53
C VAL A 150 -1.10 7.86 14.36
N ALA A 151 -0.34 7.95 15.45
CA ALA A 151 1.04 8.47 15.43
C ALA A 151 1.96 7.72 14.45
N HIS A 152 1.75 6.43 14.25
CA HIS A 152 2.57 5.60 13.36
C HIS A 152 2.23 5.77 11.87
N TRP A 153 1.20 6.53 11.48
CA TRP A 153 0.76 6.64 10.08
C TRP A 153 1.78 7.32 9.14
N LEU A 154 2.73 8.07 9.71
CA LEU A 154 3.74 8.80 8.94
C LEU A 154 4.63 7.86 8.11
N ASP A 155 5.13 6.80 8.74
CA ASP A 155 6.06 5.84 8.11
C ASP A 155 5.43 5.08 6.94
N PRO A 156 4.27 4.39 7.07
CA PRO A 156 3.65 3.69 5.95
C PRO A 156 3.21 4.66 4.84
N MET A 157 2.78 5.88 5.18
CA MET A 157 2.47 6.91 4.17
C MET A 157 3.72 7.27 3.36
N ARG A 158 4.84 7.57 4.03
CA ARG A 158 6.09 7.93 3.35
C ARG A 158 6.66 6.77 2.53
N THR A 159 6.53 5.54 3.01
CA THR A 159 6.89 4.32 2.26
C THR A 159 6.03 4.16 1.01
N PHE A 160 4.71 4.29 1.14
CA PHE A 160 3.78 4.26 0.01
C PHE A 160 4.12 5.31 -1.06
N LEU A 161 4.37 6.55 -0.62
CA LEU A 161 4.74 7.64 -1.52
C LEU A 161 6.08 7.34 -2.20
N SER A 162 7.11 6.99 -1.43
CA SER A 162 8.46 6.72 -1.96
C SER A 162 8.41 5.65 -3.04
N GLU A 163 7.70 4.55 -2.78
CA GLU A 163 7.62 3.47 -3.74
C GLU A 163 6.79 3.83 -4.96
N THR A 164 5.74 4.63 -4.79
CA THR A 164 5.00 5.19 -5.93
C THR A 164 5.91 6.05 -6.83
N TYR A 165 6.75 6.90 -6.24
CA TYR A 165 7.73 7.70 -7.01
C TYR A 165 8.76 6.83 -7.71
N ASN A 166 9.25 5.78 -7.05
CA ASN A 166 10.17 4.81 -7.66
C ASN A 166 9.53 4.16 -8.89
N MET A 167 8.28 3.69 -8.77
CA MET A 167 7.55 3.07 -9.88
C MET A 167 7.37 4.03 -11.06
N VAL A 168 6.97 5.29 -10.81
CA VAL A 168 6.82 6.30 -11.87
C VAL A 168 8.16 6.64 -12.51
N SER A 169 9.22 6.80 -11.71
CA SER A 169 10.58 7.02 -12.21
C SER A 169 11.03 5.87 -13.12
N CYS A 170 10.82 4.62 -12.70
CA CYS A 170 11.13 3.44 -13.51
C CYS A 170 10.40 3.46 -14.85
N VAL A 171 9.08 3.73 -14.86
CA VAL A 171 8.30 3.82 -16.09
C VAL A 171 8.83 4.92 -17.00
N LEU A 172 9.07 6.12 -16.48
CA LEU A 172 9.57 7.23 -17.29
C LEU A 172 10.97 6.97 -17.86
N MET A 173 11.86 6.33 -17.09
CA MET A 173 13.19 5.95 -17.56
C MET A 173 13.14 4.84 -18.61
N GLN A 174 12.24 3.87 -18.48
CA GLN A 174 12.02 2.83 -19.48
C GLN A 174 11.49 3.44 -20.78
N GLU A 175 10.53 4.35 -20.72
CA GLU A 175 10.01 5.04 -21.92
C GLU A 175 11.07 5.93 -22.56
N LEU A 176 11.89 6.64 -21.76
CA LEU A 176 13.03 7.39 -22.26
C LEU A 176 14.01 6.47 -23.00
N ASP A 177 14.30 5.30 -22.44
CA ASP A 177 15.18 4.31 -23.05
C ASP A 177 14.62 3.73 -24.35
N ASN A 178 13.32 3.45 -24.38
CA ASN A 178 12.64 2.90 -25.55
C ASN A 178 12.61 3.91 -26.71
N VAL A 179 12.35 5.19 -26.43
CA VAL A 179 12.18 6.21 -27.48
C VAL A 179 13.49 6.89 -27.86
N PHE A 180 14.32 7.23 -26.88
CA PHE A 180 15.55 8.00 -27.07
C PHE A 180 16.83 7.16 -26.88
N GLY A 181 16.72 5.84 -26.74
CA GLY A 181 17.86 4.95 -26.53
C GLY A 181 18.94 5.04 -27.61
N GLN A 182 18.56 5.33 -28.86
CA GLN A 182 19.49 5.54 -29.96
C GLN A 182 20.36 6.81 -29.80
N TYR A 183 19.90 7.77 -29.00
CA TYR A 183 20.58 9.04 -28.71
C TYR A 183 21.34 9.02 -27.38
N ARG A 184 21.52 7.85 -26.75
CA ARG A 184 22.37 7.71 -25.54
C ARG A 184 23.78 8.27 -25.69
N GLN A 185 24.24 8.43 -26.93
CA GLN A 185 25.58 8.91 -27.26
C GLN A 185 25.67 10.42 -27.51
N THR A 186 24.54 11.13 -27.50
CA THR A 186 24.48 12.59 -27.68
C THR A 186 24.18 13.27 -26.35
N ALA A 187 24.31 14.60 -26.29
CA ALA A 187 23.97 15.39 -25.11
C ALA A 187 22.46 15.41 -24.80
N LEU A 188 21.61 15.08 -25.77
CA LEU A 188 20.14 15.04 -25.62
C LEU A 188 19.69 14.06 -24.53
N TYR A 189 20.18 12.83 -24.57
CA TYR A 189 19.73 11.78 -23.65
C TYR A 189 20.03 12.11 -22.17
N PRO A 190 21.26 12.48 -21.76
CA PRO A 190 21.52 12.88 -20.37
C PRO A 190 20.77 14.16 -19.98
N ALA A 191 20.55 15.10 -20.91
CA ALA A 191 19.74 16.30 -20.64
C ALA A 191 18.27 15.95 -20.36
N LEU A 192 17.65 15.11 -21.20
CA LEU A 192 16.28 14.63 -20.98
C LEU A 192 16.14 13.91 -19.64
N LYS A 193 17.10 13.03 -19.33
CA LYS A 193 17.15 12.30 -18.06
C LYS A 193 17.20 13.27 -16.88
N ALA A 194 18.09 14.26 -16.92
CA ALA A 194 18.22 15.27 -15.88
C ALA A 194 16.91 16.05 -15.67
N VAL A 195 16.30 16.54 -16.74
CA VAL A 195 15.02 17.28 -16.66
C VAL A 195 13.90 16.44 -16.06
N ILE A 196 13.80 15.16 -16.43
CA ILE A 196 12.78 14.26 -15.84
C ILE A 196 13.02 14.09 -14.33
N PHE A 197 14.26 13.88 -13.89
CA PHE A 197 14.56 13.73 -12.46
C PHE A 197 14.29 15.01 -11.68
N GLU A 198 14.76 16.16 -12.16
CA GLU A 198 14.53 17.45 -11.52
C GLU A 198 13.03 17.75 -11.39
N PHE A 199 12.26 17.46 -12.44
CA PHE A 199 10.80 17.59 -12.41
C PHE A 199 10.16 16.68 -11.34
N LEU A 200 10.56 15.40 -11.30
CA LEU A 200 10.03 14.46 -10.31
C LEU A 200 10.38 14.87 -8.87
N GLU A 201 11.61 15.32 -8.62
CA GLU A 201 12.04 15.80 -7.30
C GLU A 201 11.29 17.06 -6.87
N ALA A 202 11.07 18.02 -7.79
CA ALA A 202 10.30 19.22 -7.51
C ALA A 202 8.86 18.88 -7.09
N ILE A 203 8.21 17.96 -7.80
CA ILE A 203 6.87 17.48 -7.44
C ILE A 203 6.91 16.71 -6.12
N ARG A 204 7.95 15.89 -5.89
CA ARG A 204 8.11 15.09 -4.67
C ARG A 204 8.10 15.98 -3.44
N GLY A 205 8.87 17.05 -3.41
CA GLY A 205 8.91 17.97 -2.28
C GLY A 205 7.53 18.56 -1.94
N GLU A 206 6.80 19.04 -2.96
CA GLU A 206 5.45 19.60 -2.77
C GLU A 206 4.45 18.55 -2.27
N HIS A 207 4.48 17.35 -2.85
CA HIS A 207 3.56 16.27 -2.51
C HIS A 207 3.79 15.74 -1.09
N TYR A 208 5.06 15.54 -0.70
CA TYR A 208 5.40 15.11 0.67
C TYR A 208 4.96 16.15 1.70
N ARG A 209 5.15 17.45 1.43
CA ARG A 209 4.67 18.51 2.33
C ARG A 209 3.16 18.44 2.54
N GLN A 210 2.39 18.27 1.46
CA GLN A 210 0.93 18.13 1.56
C GLN A 210 0.52 16.86 2.31
N ALA A 211 1.20 15.73 2.06
CA ALA A 211 0.92 14.48 2.74
C ALA A 211 1.22 14.58 4.25
N ASP A 212 2.34 15.20 4.61
CA ASP A 212 2.70 15.49 6.00
C ASP A 212 1.68 16.44 6.66
N GLU A 213 1.17 17.45 5.95
CA GLU A 213 0.07 18.32 6.43
C GLU A 213 -1.20 17.51 6.74
N ASN A 214 -1.60 16.60 5.84
CA ASN A 214 -2.76 15.72 6.05
C ASN A 214 -2.56 14.81 7.28
N TYR A 215 -1.37 14.25 7.46
CA TYR A 215 -1.02 13.48 8.65
C TYR A 215 -1.09 14.33 9.93
N ASN A 216 -0.52 15.54 9.90
CA ASN A 216 -0.51 16.45 11.04
C ASN A 216 -1.92 16.89 11.47
N ILE A 217 -2.87 16.97 10.54
CA ILE A 217 -4.28 17.22 10.86
C ILE A 217 -4.83 16.11 11.76
N GLU A 218 -4.57 14.85 11.43
CA GLU A 218 -5.03 13.69 12.22
C GLU A 218 -4.36 13.61 13.59
N CYS A 219 -3.07 13.98 13.67
CA CYS A 219 -2.30 13.98 14.92
C CYS A 219 -2.59 15.17 15.84
N SER A 220 -3.09 16.29 15.31
CA SER A 220 -3.31 17.51 16.10
C SER A 220 -4.68 17.52 16.77
N LYS A 221 -5.76 17.42 15.99
CA LYS A 221 -7.14 17.47 16.51
C LYS A 221 -8.05 16.51 15.76
N PRO A 222 -8.32 15.32 16.32
CA PRO A 222 -9.28 14.36 15.80
C PRO A 222 -10.63 15.01 15.48
N PHE A 223 -11.08 14.90 14.23
CA PHE A 223 -12.33 15.49 13.76
C PHE A 223 -12.98 14.66 12.65
N THR A 224 -14.28 14.45 12.76
CA THR A 224 -15.08 13.77 11.74
C THR A 224 -16.50 14.32 11.66
N LEU A 225 -17.00 14.48 10.43
CA LEU A 225 -18.41 14.75 10.13
C LEU A 225 -19.15 13.49 9.65
N ALA A 226 -18.46 12.36 9.51
CA ALA A 226 -19.07 11.09 9.12
C ALA A 226 -19.76 10.43 10.32
N THR A 227 -20.73 11.14 10.92
CA THR A 227 -21.39 10.78 12.18
C THR A 227 -22.06 9.41 12.13
N GLU A 228 -22.76 9.09 11.04
CA GLU A 228 -23.42 7.79 10.87
C GLU A 228 -22.41 6.63 10.79
N ALA A 229 -21.34 6.81 10.01
CA ALA A 229 -20.28 5.82 9.89
C ALA A 229 -19.54 5.63 11.22
N PHE A 230 -19.24 6.74 11.91
CA PHE A 230 -18.62 6.73 13.22
C PHE A 230 -19.48 6.00 14.25
N SER A 231 -20.77 6.36 14.38
CA SER A 231 -21.70 5.73 15.33
C SER A 231 -21.79 4.22 15.08
N LYS A 232 -21.98 3.82 13.82
CA LYS A 232 -22.06 2.39 13.46
C LYS A 232 -20.81 1.63 13.89
N VAL A 233 -19.62 2.13 13.54
CA VAL A 233 -18.36 1.44 13.87
C VAL A 233 -18.11 1.47 15.39
N GLN A 234 -18.53 2.53 16.08
CA GLN A 234 -18.45 2.62 17.54
C GLN A 234 -19.34 1.57 18.20
N ASP A 235 -20.58 1.41 17.74
CA ASP A 235 -21.51 0.41 18.28
C ASP A 235 -20.98 -1.01 18.05
N GLU A 236 -20.48 -1.31 16.84
CA GLU A 236 -19.86 -2.59 16.51
C GLU A 236 -18.62 -2.87 17.38
N ALA A 237 -17.79 -1.85 17.61
CA ALA A 237 -16.61 -1.96 18.48
C ALA A 237 -17.00 -2.17 19.94
N LEU A 238 -17.99 -1.43 20.44
CA LEU A 238 -18.48 -1.51 21.81
C LEU A 238 -19.11 -2.88 22.08
N GLU A 239 -19.95 -3.38 21.18
CA GLU A 239 -20.55 -4.71 21.30
C GLU A 239 -19.46 -5.79 21.34
N MET A 240 -18.49 -5.72 20.43
CA MET A 240 -17.39 -6.67 20.35
C MET A 240 -16.54 -6.67 21.63
N LEU A 241 -16.11 -5.50 22.11
CA LEU A 241 -15.28 -5.38 23.31
C LEU A 241 -16.04 -5.79 24.57
N SER A 242 -17.31 -5.37 24.70
CA SER A 242 -18.17 -5.72 25.83
C SER A 242 -18.43 -7.22 25.89
N ARG A 243 -18.73 -7.85 24.74
CA ARG A 243 -18.93 -9.31 24.65
C ARG A 243 -17.68 -10.08 25.04
N LYS A 244 -16.49 -9.65 24.56
CA LYS A 244 -15.22 -10.27 24.96
C LYS A 244 -14.98 -10.14 26.46
N ARG A 245 -15.20 -8.95 27.03
CA ARG A 245 -15.04 -8.74 28.48
C ARG A 245 -16.02 -9.57 29.29
N PHE A 246 -17.27 -9.66 28.87
CA PHE A 246 -18.26 -10.53 29.50
C PHE A 246 -17.79 -12.00 29.53
N LEU A 247 -17.29 -12.52 28.40
CA LEU A 247 -16.80 -13.90 28.34
C LEU A 247 -15.62 -14.15 29.27
N LEU A 248 -14.69 -13.20 29.37
CA LEU A 248 -13.55 -13.28 30.28
C LEU A 248 -13.98 -13.23 31.75
N ARG A 249 -14.87 -12.29 32.10
CA ARG A 249 -15.43 -12.18 33.45
C ARG A 249 -16.24 -13.42 33.82
N ARG A 250 -16.99 -14.00 32.89
CA ARG A 250 -17.71 -15.25 33.08
C ARG A 250 -16.77 -16.43 33.32
N ARG A 251 -15.67 -16.51 32.57
CA ARG A 251 -14.65 -17.56 32.74
C ARG A 251 -14.04 -17.49 34.14
N GLU A 252 -13.64 -16.30 34.57
CA GLU A 252 -13.07 -16.08 35.90
C GLU A 252 -14.08 -16.40 37.02
N TYR A 253 -15.34 -15.98 36.86
CA TYR A 253 -16.40 -16.29 37.82
C TYR A 253 -16.59 -17.80 37.99
N LEU A 254 -16.58 -18.55 36.88
CA LEU A 254 -16.69 -20.00 36.89
C LEU A 254 -15.50 -20.66 37.58
N ALA A 255 -14.27 -20.20 37.29
CA ALA A 255 -13.07 -20.69 37.95
C ALA A 255 -13.13 -20.49 39.48
N GLN A 256 -13.61 -19.32 39.92
CA GLN A 256 -13.81 -19.04 41.34
C GLN A 256 -14.91 -19.90 41.99
N LEU A 257 -16.01 -20.16 41.28
CA LEU A 257 -17.08 -21.06 41.74
C LEU A 257 -16.58 -22.51 41.87
N GLU A 258 -15.79 -22.97 40.90
CA GLU A 258 -15.18 -24.30 40.93
C GLU A 258 -14.20 -24.44 42.10
N ALA A 259 -13.39 -23.41 42.38
CA ALA A 259 -12.47 -23.39 43.52
C ALA A 259 -13.18 -23.53 44.87
N ILE A 260 -14.43 -23.05 45.00
CA ILE A 260 -15.26 -23.23 46.21
C ILE A 260 -16.19 -24.46 46.14
N GLY A 261 -15.98 -25.35 45.16
CA GLY A 261 -16.72 -26.61 45.02
C GLY A 261 -18.16 -26.47 44.52
N LYS A 262 -18.53 -25.32 43.93
CA LYS A 262 -19.86 -25.09 43.35
C LYS A 262 -19.80 -25.23 41.83
N ALA A 263 -20.30 -26.35 41.31
CA ALA A 263 -20.49 -26.50 39.88
C ALA A 263 -21.71 -25.67 39.41
N CYS A 264 -21.52 -24.84 38.38
CA CYS A 264 -22.58 -24.08 37.72
C CYS A 264 -22.51 -24.29 36.21
N ASN A 265 -23.65 -24.24 35.52
CA ASN A 265 -23.67 -24.31 34.06
C ASN A 265 -23.16 -22.97 33.47
N PRO A 266 -22.10 -22.97 32.63
CA PRO A 266 -21.57 -21.75 32.03
C PRO A 266 -22.59 -20.94 31.22
N ASN A 267 -23.62 -21.59 30.69
CA ASN A 267 -24.60 -20.96 29.80
C ASN A 267 -25.74 -20.25 30.54
N THR A 268 -25.85 -20.41 31.86
CA THR A 268 -26.89 -19.76 32.67
C THR A 268 -26.43 -18.47 33.34
N ILE A 269 -25.12 -18.17 33.31
CA ILE A 269 -24.56 -16.96 33.90
C ILE A 269 -24.88 -15.75 33.02
N THR A 270 -25.56 -14.78 33.60
CA THR A 270 -25.94 -13.52 32.99
C THR A 270 -25.05 -12.36 33.45
N GLN A 271 -25.16 -11.20 32.80
CA GLN A 271 -24.45 -9.98 33.23
C GLN A 271 -24.81 -9.58 34.67
N ALA A 272 -26.05 -9.86 35.12
CA ALA A 272 -26.50 -9.55 36.47
C ALA A 272 -25.73 -10.36 37.53
N ASP A 273 -25.39 -11.61 37.23
CA ASP A 273 -24.67 -12.51 38.13
C ASP A 273 -23.21 -12.08 38.34
N LEU A 274 -22.61 -11.40 37.35
CA LEU A 274 -21.21 -10.94 37.41
C LEU A 274 -21.08 -9.58 38.13
N GLY A 275 -22.17 -8.86 38.34
CA GLY A 275 -22.17 -7.52 38.91
C GLY A 275 -21.63 -6.44 37.97
N THR A 276 -21.69 -5.18 38.45
CA THR A 276 -21.24 -4.00 37.69
C THR A 276 -19.77 -4.10 37.31
N ASP A 277 -19.45 -3.77 36.05
CA ASP A 277 -18.07 -3.72 35.58
C ASP A 277 -17.41 -2.40 35.94
N SER A 278 -16.29 -2.45 36.66
CA SER A 278 -15.53 -1.25 37.00
C SER A 278 -14.87 -0.59 35.79
N PHE A 279 -14.65 -1.32 34.69
CA PHE A 279 -13.98 -0.82 33.49
C PHE A 279 -14.92 -0.53 32.30
N MET A 280 -16.25 -0.45 32.50
CA MET A 280 -17.17 -0.16 31.39
C MET A 280 -16.81 1.15 30.67
N LYS A 281 -16.38 2.18 31.40
CA LYS A 281 -16.06 3.49 30.80
C LYS A 281 -14.83 3.44 29.93
N GLU A 282 -13.83 2.67 30.32
CA GLU A 282 -12.62 2.46 29.56
C GLU A 282 -12.90 1.68 28.27
N ILE A 283 -13.87 0.75 28.29
CA ILE A 283 -14.36 0.07 27.09
C ILE A 283 -15.08 1.06 26.16
N GLU A 284 -15.94 1.93 26.69
CA GLU A 284 -16.63 2.97 25.90
C GLU A 284 -15.62 3.90 25.20
N ILE A 285 -14.59 4.36 25.94
CA ILE A 285 -13.51 5.19 25.42
C ILE A 285 -12.71 4.44 24.34
N ALA A 286 -12.35 3.17 24.58
CA ALA A 286 -11.65 2.34 23.61
C ALA A 286 -12.45 2.12 22.32
N ALA A 287 -13.76 1.88 22.44
CA ALA A 287 -14.67 1.71 21.30
C ALA A 287 -14.76 3.00 20.47
N ALA A 288 -14.92 4.16 21.12
CA ALA A 288 -14.93 5.45 20.44
C ALA A 288 -13.60 5.74 19.72
N SER A 289 -12.48 5.42 20.37
CA SER A 289 -11.16 5.65 19.76
C SER A 289 -10.91 4.74 18.55
N ARG A 290 -11.30 3.47 18.66
CA ARG A 290 -11.24 2.51 17.55
C ARG A 290 -12.12 2.95 16.37
N ALA A 291 -13.33 3.46 16.64
CA ALA A 291 -14.22 3.95 15.61
C ALA A 291 -13.66 5.17 14.89
N TYR A 292 -13.05 6.10 15.62
CA TYR A 292 -12.36 7.23 15.01
C TYR A 292 -11.25 6.75 14.09
N TYR A 293 -10.40 5.84 14.57
CA TYR A 293 -9.28 5.29 13.80
C TYR A 293 -9.74 4.68 12.47
N ASP A 294 -10.84 3.93 12.45
CA ASP A 294 -11.35 3.30 11.23
C ASP A 294 -11.85 4.33 10.21
N VAL A 295 -12.61 5.32 10.67
CA VAL A 295 -13.15 6.38 9.81
C VAL A 295 -12.03 7.28 9.28
N ALA A 296 -11.14 7.73 10.16
CA ALA A 296 -10.00 8.56 9.79
C ALA A 296 -9.02 7.80 8.89
N GLY A 297 -8.77 6.53 9.17
CA GLY A 297 -7.86 5.69 8.38
C GLY A 297 -8.36 5.50 6.95
N SER A 298 -9.65 5.24 6.77
CA SER A 298 -10.26 5.18 5.44
C SER A 298 -10.09 6.50 4.68
N ARG A 299 -10.38 7.64 5.32
CA ARG A 299 -10.20 8.98 4.73
C ARG A 299 -8.73 9.23 4.37
N PHE A 300 -7.82 8.89 5.27
CA PHE A 300 -6.38 9.15 5.10
C PHE A 300 -5.81 8.39 3.91
N VAL A 301 -6.19 7.12 3.72
CA VAL A 301 -5.82 6.33 2.54
C VAL A 301 -6.34 6.98 1.26
N ASP A 302 -7.62 7.36 1.24
CA ASP A 302 -8.24 7.97 0.05
C ASP A 302 -7.55 9.29 -0.32
N VAL A 303 -7.34 10.17 0.65
CA VAL A 303 -6.69 11.47 0.45
C VAL A 303 -5.25 11.28 -0.04
N THR A 304 -4.50 10.33 0.53
CA THR A 304 -3.12 10.04 0.10
C THR A 304 -3.09 9.49 -1.33
N CYS A 305 -3.98 8.55 -1.67
CA CYS A 305 -4.07 8.00 -3.02
C CYS A 305 -4.51 9.06 -4.05
N GLN A 306 -5.48 9.91 -3.71
CA GLN A 306 -5.92 11.02 -4.56
C GLN A 306 -4.81 12.08 -4.73
N GLY A 307 -4.05 12.34 -3.66
CA GLY A 307 -2.83 13.16 -3.70
C GLY A 307 -1.85 12.64 -4.74
N THR A 308 -1.55 11.35 -4.73
CA THR A 308 -0.72 10.69 -5.76
C THR A 308 -1.25 10.90 -7.17
N TYR A 309 -2.55 10.70 -7.40
CA TYR A 309 -3.13 10.91 -8.73
C TYR A 309 -2.96 12.35 -9.23
N THR A 310 -3.26 13.33 -8.37
CA THR A 310 -3.30 14.74 -8.75
C THR A 310 -1.90 15.37 -8.79
N LYS A 311 -1.04 15.06 -7.82
CA LYS A 311 0.29 15.65 -7.72
C LYS A 311 1.31 14.93 -8.58
N LEU A 312 1.25 13.61 -8.73
CA LEU A 312 2.25 12.87 -9.50
C LEU A 312 1.74 12.52 -10.89
N PHE A 313 0.69 11.69 -11.00
CA PHE A 313 0.31 11.13 -12.31
C PHE A 313 -0.22 12.20 -13.27
N PHE A 314 -1.07 13.09 -12.79
CA PHE A 314 -1.63 14.16 -13.60
C PHE A 314 -0.56 15.16 -14.05
N ARG A 315 0.35 15.56 -13.16
CA ARG A 315 1.44 16.48 -13.51
C ARG A 315 2.43 15.85 -14.49
N CYS A 316 2.85 14.60 -14.27
CA CYS A 316 3.65 13.87 -15.25
C CYS A 316 2.98 13.81 -16.62
N ARG A 317 1.66 13.64 -16.67
CA ARG A 317 0.93 13.56 -17.94
C ARG A 317 0.82 14.91 -18.66
N ASN A 318 0.57 15.99 -17.93
CA ASN A 318 0.14 17.26 -18.51
C ASN A 318 1.24 18.34 -18.53
N GLU A 319 2.22 18.25 -17.63
CA GLU A 319 3.25 19.28 -17.47
C GLU A 319 4.62 18.82 -17.98
N LEU A 320 4.97 17.55 -17.81
CA LEU A 320 6.32 17.05 -18.10
C LEU A 320 6.80 17.37 -19.52
N ARG A 321 5.92 17.25 -20.52
CA ARG A 321 6.25 17.59 -21.91
C ARG A 321 6.67 19.05 -22.03
N ASN A 322 5.88 19.98 -21.49
CA ASN A 322 6.17 21.40 -21.57
C ASN A 322 7.46 21.74 -20.81
N VAL A 323 7.68 21.09 -19.66
CA VAL A 323 8.92 21.24 -18.87
C VAL A 323 10.14 20.77 -19.66
N ILE A 324 10.03 19.65 -20.39
CA ILE A 324 11.09 19.16 -21.28
C ILE A 324 11.37 20.17 -22.40
N GLU A 325 10.34 20.62 -23.12
CA GLU A 325 10.49 21.56 -24.24
C GLU A 325 11.14 22.88 -23.78
N GLN A 326 10.75 23.39 -22.62
CA GLN A 326 11.31 24.61 -22.03
C GLN A 326 12.76 24.42 -21.58
N ASN A 327 13.07 23.38 -20.80
CA ASN A 327 14.42 23.18 -20.25
C ASN A 327 15.44 22.78 -21.33
N LEU A 328 15.02 22.11 -22.40
CA LEU A 328 15.90 21.85 -23.53
C LEU A 328 16.19 23.12 -24.35
N GLY A 329 15.40 24.17 -24.20
CA GLY A 329 15.57 25.44 -24.94
C GLY A 329 15.24 25.35 -26.42
N ILE A 330 14.50 24.31 -26.84
CA ILE A 330 14.20 24.03 -28.27
C ILE A 330 13.11 24.93 -28.86
N LEU A 331 12.53 25.82 -28.06
CA LEU A 331 11.52 26.81 -28.47
C LEU A 331 12.04 28.25 -28.37
N GLY A 332 13.30 28.47 -27.99
CA GLY A 332 13.90 29.80 -27.85
C GLY A 332 14.47 30.38 -29.15
N GLU A 333 14.99 31.60 -29.08
CA GLU A 333 15.58 32.31 -30.24
C GLU A 333 16.76 31.55 -30.87
N ASN A 334 17.54 30.83 -30.07
CA ASN A 334 18.67 29.99 -30.51
C ASN A 334 18.31 28.49 -30.64
N ALA A 335 17.02 28.16 -30.83
CA ALA A 335 16.56 26.77 -30.88
C ALA A 335 17.31 25.89 -31.89
N SER A 336 17.66 26.43 -33.07
CA SER A 336 18.38 25.66 -34.10
C SER A 336 19.79 25.28 -33.66
N GLU A 337 20.54 26.21 -33.05
CA GLU A 337 21.88 25.96 -32.53
C GLU A 337 21.82 24.96 -31.39
N ARG A 338 20.85 25.15 -30.47
CA ARG A 338 20.64 24.25 -29.34
C ARG A 338 20.30 22.81 -29.77
N CYS A 339 19.47 22.65 -30.79
CA CYS A 339 19.17 21.34 -31.37
C CYS A 339 20.42 20.67 -31.95
N MET A 340 21.29 21.44 -32.63
CA MET A 340 22.56 20.89 -33.16
C MET A 340 23.49 20.44 -32.04
N GLU A 341 23.62 21.23 -30.98
CA GLU A 341 24.41 20.86 -29.79
C GLU A 341 23.90 19.59 -29.12
N LEU A 342 22.58 19.49 -28.89
CA LEU A 342 21.97 18.33 -28.23
C LEU A 342 22.13 17.03 -29.05
N MET A 343 22.21 17.16 -30.37
CA MET A 343 22.36 16.04 -31.31
C MET A 343 23.83 15.72 -31.63
N ALA A 344 24.79 16.55 -31.21
CA ALA A 344 26.20 16.29 -31.44
C ALA A 344 26.65 15.04 -30.66
N GLU A 345 27.37 14.15 -31.36
CA GLU A 345 28.07 13.02 -30.74
C GLU A 345 29.35 13.50 -30.07
N ASP A 346 29.74 12.86 -28.96
CA ASP A 346 31.02 13.10 -28.29
C ASP A 346 32.21 12.95 -29.26
N GLU A 347 33.10 13.96 -29.33
CA GLU A 347 34.17 14.04 -30.32
C GLU A 347 35.09 12.82 -30.32
N GLU A 348 35.40 12.30 -29.13
CA GLU A 348 36.29 11.15 -28.96
C GLU A 348 35.68 9.88 -29.59
N ARG A 349 34.35 9.77 -29.54
CA ARG A 349 33.60 8.65 -30.08
C ARG A 349 33.35 8.78 -31.59
N GLN A 350 33.13 9.99 -32.08
CA GLN A 350 33.06 10.26 -33.52
C GLN A 350 34.37 9.88 -34.21
N ARG A 351 35.52 10.21 -33.60
CA ARG A 351 36.85 9.76 -34.08
C ARG A 351 36.94 8.24 -34.16
N ARG A 352 36.45 7.53 -33.12
CA ARG A 352 36.43 6.07 -33.09
C ARG A 352 35.51 5.46 -34.16
N ARG A 353 34.34 6.05 -34.42
CA ARG A 353 33.40 5.59 -35.47
C ARG A 353 33.99 5.78 -36.86
N VAL A 354 34.64 6.92 -37.12
CA VAL A 354 35.34 7.18 -38.38
C VAL A 354 36.48 6.18 -38.58
N GLN A 355 37.26 5.89 -37.53
CA GLN A 355 38.34 4.91 -37.58
C GLN A 355 37.82 3.50 -37.91
N LEU A 356 36.78 3.05 -37.20
CA LEU A 356 36.18 1.73 -37.43
C LEU A 356 35.54 1.60 -38.82
N ARG A 357 34.96 2.67 -39.37
CA ARG A 357 34.47 2.68 -40.76
C ARG A 357 35.61 2.51 -41.77
N LYS A 358 36.72 3.22 -41.58
CA LYS A 358 37.91 3.06 -42.45
C LYS A 358 38.48 1.65 -42.37
N GLU A 359 38.52 1.04 -41.19
CA GLU A 359 38.96 -0.34 -41.00
C GLU A 359 38.02 -1.33 -41.68
N LYS A 360 36.71 -1.15 -41.55
CA LYS A 360 35.71 -1.96 -42.27
C LYS A 360 35.87 -1.86 -43.78
N GLU A 361 36.01 -0.65 -44.34
CA GLU A 361 36.22 -0.46 -45.79
C GLU A 361 37.48 -1.16 -46.29
N LYS A 362 38.56 -1.17 -45.49
CA LYS A 362 39.79 -1.90 -45.83
C LYS A 362 39.55 -3.41 -45.84
N LEU A 363 38.81 -3.93 -44.85
CA LEU A 363 38.47 -5.36 -44.77
C LEU A 363 37.54 -5.78 -45.92
N ASP A 364 36.54 -4.97 -46.25
CA ASP A 364 35.62 -5.24 -47.36
C ASP A 364 36.37 -5.30 -48.70
N LYS A 365 37.33 -4.38 -48.93
CA LYS A 365 38.21 -4.41 -50.11
C LYS A 365 39.11 -5.65 -50.13
N ALA A 366 39.66 -6.04 -48.99
CA ALA A 366 40.48 -7.24 -48.90
C ALA A 366 39.67 -8.52 -49.16
N GLN A 367 38.42 -8.59 -48.68
CA GLN A 367 37.50 -9.69 -48.99
C GLN A 367 37.16 -9.74 -50.48
N GLU A 368 36.96 -8.59 -51.12
CA GLU A 368 36.71 -8.53 -52.55
C GLU A 368 37.94 -9.02 -53.35
N TRP A 369 39.15 -8.63 -52.95
CA TRP A 369 40.38 -9.15 -53.56
C TRP A 369 40.53 -10.66 -53.39
N LEU A 370 40.19 -11.20 -52.22
CA LEU A 370 40.18 -12.65 -51.99
C LEU A 370 39.19 -13.38 -52.91
N ARG A 371 37.95 -12.86 -53.04
CA ARG A 371 36.95 -13.43 -53.95
C ARG A 371 37.40 -13.41 -55.41
N VAL A 372 38.02 -12.32 -55.85
CA VAL A 372 38.58 -12.21 -57.20
C VAL A 372 39.74 -13.19 -57.41
N ALA A 373 40.63 -13.32 -56.42
CA ALA A 373 41.75 -14.26 -56.47
C ALA A 373 41.28 -15.73 -56.51
N GLU A 374 40.26 -16.11 -55.74
CA GLU A 374 39.65 -17.45 -55.78
C GLU A 374 39.02 -17.75 -57.14
N LYS A 375 38.30 -16.78 -57.73
CA LYS A 375 37.70 -16.92 -59.07
C LYS A 375 38.76 -17.09 -60.16
N ASN A 376 39.88 -16.38 -60.04
CA ASN A 376 40.99 -16.48 -60.99
C ASN A 376 41.79 -17.78 -60.82
N ALA A 377 41.98 -18.27 -59.59
CA ALA A 377 42.61 -19.55 -59.31
C ALA A 377 41.76 -20.74 -59.82
N GLY A 378 40.43 -20.65 -59.75
CA GLY A 378 39.52 -21.64 -60.32
C GLY A 378 39.50 -21.68 -61.86
N THR A 379 39.92 -20.60 -62.53
CA THR A 379 39.91 -20.50 -64.01
C THR A 379 41.22 -21.02 -64.63
N LEU A 380 42.31 -21.11 -63.85
CA LEU A 380 43.61 -21.66 -64.30
C LEU A 380 43.74 -23.19 -64.12
N GLY A 381 42.71 -23.86 -63.60
CA GLY A 381 42.68 -25.31 -63.37
C GLY A 381 42.14 -26.16 -64.53
N ILE A 382 41.77 -25.58 -65.67
CA ILE A 382 41.26 -26.33 -66.84
C ILE A 382 42.04 -25.89 -68.09
N SER A 383 43.23 -26.45 -68.26
CA SER A 383 44.00 -26.39 -69.51
C SER A 383 44.92 -27.62 -69.58
N GLU A 384 44.34 -28.82 -69.59
CA GLU A 384 45.03 -29.98 -70.18
C GLU A 384 44.95 -29.85 -71.70
N GLY A 385 46.09 -29.52 -72.32
CA GLY A 385 46.26 -29.53 -73.77
C GLY A 385 46.35 -30.96 -74.33
N PRO A 386 46.00 -31.16 -75.61
CA PRO A 386 45.88 -32.49 -76.19
C PRO A 386 47.26 -33.12 -76.46
N LEU A 387 47.41 -34.40 -76.10
CA LEU A 387 48.51 -35.25 -76.56
C LEU A 387 48.44 -35.43 -78.08
N SER A 388 49.48 -35.01 -78.78
CA SER A 388 49.79 -35.44 -80.13
C SER A 388 51.06 -36.29 -80.08
N THR A 389 50.92 -37.59 -80.31
CA THR A 389 52.04 -38.52 -80.53
C THR A 389 52.20 -38.75 -82.03
N PHE A 390 53.36 -38.39 -82.58
CA PHE A 390 53.84 -38.86 -83.89
C PHE A 390 55.14 -39.63 -83.68
N THR A 391 55.16 -40.84 -84.27
CA THR A 391 56.26 -41.79 -84.54
C THR A 391 57.00 -42.43 -83.37
#